data_AF-A0A7Z9L3G7-F1
#
_entry.id   AF-A0A7Z9L3G7-F1
#
_cell.length_a   1.000
_cell.length_b   1.000
_cell.length_c   1.000
_cell.angle_alpha   90.00
_cell.angle_beta   90.00
_cell.angle_gamma   90.00
#
_symmetry.space_group_name_H-M   'P 1'
#
loop_
_entity.id
_entity.type
_entity.pdbx_description
1 polymer ?
#
loop_
_entity_poly.entity_id
_entity_poly.type
_entity_poly.pdbx_seq_one_letter_code
_entity_poly.pdbx_strand_id
1 'polypeptide(L)'
;MMLKWFEQLKRLSLRERVMVIAGGLFLVTVLIYITAVEPMLDRMQRLDRLIAGKLNLNDLAALTDREASDSLKLQDHIRRFEQLFELLFLDITLLDAILDWLDPDNRQRAHGAEAPYYGALDRPYDIKNGPFDSLSELRLVKGMTEQAFERLSPFVTVYPRAPKGITPVNINTANPIVLQALGDQGNISEAIAGDIL
;
A
#
# COMPACT_ATOMS: atom_id res chain seq x y z
N MET A 1 44.42 20.23 -7.48
CA MET A 1 43.96 19.61 -8.74
C MET A 1 42.95 20.50 -9.47
N MET A 2 41.89 20.96 -8.80
CA MET A 2 40.84 21.84 -9.35
C MET A 2 41.35 23.20 -9.88
N LEU A 3 42.28 23.86 -9.17
CA LEU A 3 42.86 25.16 -9.55
C LEU A 3 43.63 25.13 -10.88
N LYS A 4 44.41 24.06 -11.15
CA LYS A 4 45.13 23.88 -12.42
C LYS A 4 44.18 23.67 -13.60
N TRP A 5 43.02 23.05 -13.35
CA TRP A 5 41.99 22.81 -14.36
C TRP A 5 41.25 24.10 -14.76
N PHE A 6 40.94 24.97 -13.79
CA PHE A 6 40.38 26.30 -14.08
C PHE A 6 41.34 27.19 -14.87
N GLU A 7 42.66 27.09 -14.64
CA GLU A 7 43.65 27.80 -15.46
C GLU A 7 43.74 27.27 -16.90
N GLN A 8 43.59 25.96 -17.11
CA GLN A 8 43.55 25.38 -18.45
C GLN A 8 42.31 25.82 -19.23
N LEU A 9 41.14 25.90 -18.59
CA LEU A 9 39.92 26.45 -19.21
C LEU A 9 40.09 27.91 -19.63
N LYS A 10 40.82 28.72 -18.84
CA LYS A 10 41.12 30.13 -19.17
C LYS A 10 41.96 30.32 -20.42
N ARG A 11 42.56 29.26 -20.98
CA ARG A 11 43.33 29.30 -22.24
C ARG A 11 42.50 29.01 -23.48
N LEU A 12 41.27 28.53 -23.31
CA LEU A 12 40.34 28.20 -24.40
C LEU A 12 39.50 29.42 -24.81
N SER A 13 39.00 29.43 -26.04
CA SER A 13 37.98 30.37 -26.50
C SER A 13 36.65 30.17 -25.76
N LEU A 14 35.75 31.16 -25.79
CA LEU A 14 34.45 31.08 -25.11
C LEU A 14 33.62 29.87 -25.58
N ARG A 15 33.63 29.59 -26.89
CA ARG A 15 32.90 28.44 -27.48
C ARG A 15 33.41 27.10 -26.96
N GLU A 16 34.73 26.95 -26.88
CA GLU A 16 35.37 25.73 -26.37
C GLU A 16 35.12 25.52 -24.88
N ARG A 17 35.17 26.59 -24.08
CA ARG A 17 34.82 26.53 -22.64
C ARG A 17 33.37 26.08 -22.44
N VAL A 18 32.45 26.66 -23.20
CA VAL A 18 31.02 26.30 -23.14
C VAL A 18 30.84 24.82 -23.53
N MET A 19 31.50 24.35 -24.58
CA MET A 19 31.43 22.93 -24.98
C MET A 19 32.00 21.98 -23.91
N VAL A 20 33.13 22.31 -23.30
CA VAL A 20 33.73 21.47 -22.24
C VAL A 20 32.85 21.41 -20.99
N ILE A 21 32.31 22.56 -20.57
CA ILE A 21 31.41 22.63 -19.40
C ILE A 21 30.10 21.90 -19.70
N ALA A 22 29.50 22.13 -20.86
CA ALA A 22 28.25 21.47 -21.26
C ALA A 22 28.44 19.95 -21.38
N GLY A 23 29.53 19.49 -21.98
CA GLY A 23 29.87 18.07 -22.07
C GLY A 23 30.12 17.43 -20.70
N GLY A 24 30.82 18.14 -19.80
CA GLY A 24 31.00 17.71 -18.42
C GLY A 24 29.68 17.60 -17.65
N LEU A 25 28.81 18.60 -17.77
CA LEU A 25 27.48 18.60 -17.14
C LEU A 25 26.60 17.48 -17.68
N PHE A 26 26.65 17.24 -19.00
CA PHE A 26 25.95 16.13 -19.64
C PHE A 26 26.43 14.78 -19.10
N LEU A 27 27.75 14.56 -19.04
CA LEU A 27 28.34 13.34 -18.49
C LEU A 27 27.96 13.10 -17.03
N VAL A 28 27.99 14.14 -16.19
CA VAL A 28 27.58 14.05 -14.78
C VAL A 28 26.10 13.70 -14.67
N THR A 29 25.25 14.32 -15.50
CA THR A 29 23.81 14.04 -15.50
C THR A 29 23.53 12.60 -15.92
N VAL A 30 24.16 12.12 -16.99
CA VAL A 30 24.04 10.73 -17.46
C VAL A 30 24.55 9.77 -16.39
N LEU A 31 25.66 10.08 -15.73
CA LEU A 31 26.22 9.25 -14.66
C LEU A 31 25.26 9.16 -13.46
N ILE A 32 24.70 10.29 -13.01
CA ILE A 32 23.69 10.33 -11.94
C ILE A 32 22.44 9.53 -12.36
N TYR A 33 22.00 9.70 -13.60
CA TYR A 33 20.82 9.00 -14.10
C TYR A 33 20.99 7.48 -14.02
N ILE A 34 22.10 6.95 -14.55
CA ILE A 34 22.38 5.49 -14.57
C ILE A 34 22.70 4.95 -13.18
N THR A 35 23.41 5.70 -12.34
CA THR A 35 23.88 5.19 -11.03
C THR A 35 22.91 5.40 -9.88
N ALA A 36 21.99 6.37 -10.00
CA ALA A 36 21.08 6.73 -8.92
C ALA A 36 19.60 6.72 -9.36
N VAL A 37 19.26 7.34 -10.50
CA VAL A 37 17.85 7.52 -10.90
C VAL A 37 17.22 6.23 -11.40
N GLU A 38 17.85 5.52 -12.35
CA GLU A 38 17.32 4.24 -12.85
C GLU A 38 17.18 3.19 -11.73
N PRO A 39 18.19 2.93 -10.88
CA PRO A 39 18.04 1.98 -9.78
C PRO A 39 16.97 2.37 -8.76
N MET A 40 16.79 3.68 -8.53
CA MET A 40 15.74 4.20 -7.66
C MET A 40 14.36 3.96 -8.27
N LEU A 41 14.17 4.29 -9.55
CA LEU A 41 12.91 4.08 -10.25
C LEU A 41 12.53 2.59 -10.28
N ASP A 42 13.49 1.71 -10.52
CA ASP A 42 13.32 0.26 -10.46
C ASP A 42 12.94 -0.25 -9.06
N ARG A 43 13.46 0.38 -8.00
CA ARG A 43 13.06 0.06 -6.62
C ARG A 43 11.63 0.52 -6.37
N MET A 44 11.27 1.73 -6.81
CA MET A 44 9.91 2.26 -6.66
C MET A 44 8.88 1.38 -7.37
N GLN A 45 9.12 1.04 -8.64
CA GLN A 45 8.22 0.15 -9.39
C GLN A 45 8.14 -1.26 -8.80
N ARG A 46 9.22 -1.76 -8.18
CA ARG A 46 9.18 -3.04 -7.45
C ARG A 46 8.32 -2.94 -6.20
N LEU A 47 8.43 -1.86 -5.44
CA LEU A 47 7.60 -1.64 -4.26
C LEU A 47 6.12 -1.54 -4.64
N ASP A 48 5.78 -0.76 -5.67
CA ASP A 48 4.41 -0.67 -6.17
C ASP A 48 3.87 -2.03 -6.58
N ARG A 49 4.68 -2.83 -7.30
CA ARG A 49 4.32 -4.19 -7.70
C ARG A 49 4.12 -5.14 -6.53
N LEU A 50 4.98 -5.08 -5.52
CA LEU A 50 4.86 -5.93 -4.33
C LEU A 50 3.64 -5.56 -3.49
N ILE A 51 3.31 -4.27 -3.42
CA ILE A 51 2.19 -3.82 -2.61
C ILE A 51 0.86 -3.99 -3.35
N ALA A 52 0.87 -3.88 -4.68
CA ALA A 52 -0.28 -4.25 -5.51
C ALA A 52 -0.65 -5.75 -5.39
N GLY A 53 0.26 -6.61 -4.93
CA GLY A 53 -0.01 -8.02 -4.66
C GLY A 53 -0.70 -8.30 -3.32
N LYS A 54 -1.01 -7.28 -2.52
CA LYS A 54 -1.62 -7.39 -1.18
C LYS A 54 -3.08 -6.95 -1.17
N LEU A 55 -3.87 -7.42 -0.21
CA LEU A 55 -5.23 -6.91 0.01
C LEU A 55 -5.19 -5.57 0.74
N ASN A 56 -5.98 -4.59 0.29
CA ASN A 56 -6.01 -3.27 0.90
C ASN A 56 -7.12 -3.19 1.97
N LEU A 57 -6.74 -3.03 3.23
CA LEU A 57 -7.70 -2.93 4.35
C LEU A 57 -8.61 -1.71 4.22
N ASN A 58 -8.12 -0.61 3.65
CA ASN A 58 -8.92 0.59 3.46
C ASN A 58 -10.05 0.43 2.44
N ASP A 59 -10.05 -0.65 1.65
CA ASP A 59 -11.17 -0.99 0.78
C ASP A 59 -12.41 -1.45 1.60
N LEU A 60 -12.21 -1.94 2.83
CA LEU A 60 -13.29 -2.31 3.75
C LEU A 60 -14.03 -1.10 4.32
N ALA A 61 -13.43 0.10 4.30
CA ALA A 61 -14.08 1.34 4.71
C ALA A 61 -15.23 1.77 3.76
N ALA A 62 -15.43 1.06 2.64
CA ALA A 62 -16.54 1.27 1.70
C ALA A 62 -17.94 0.94 2.26
N LEU A 63 -18.05 0.62 3.56
CA LEU A 63 -19.29 0.33 4.26
C LEU A 63 -20.32 1.47 4.30
N THR A 64 -20.00 2.67 3.81
CA THR A 64 -20.79 3.88 4.13
C THR A 64 -21.40 4.65 2.98
N ASP A 65 -21.10 4.30 1.73
CA ASP A 65 -21.77 4.87 0.55
C ASP A 65 -22.49 3.75 -0.23
N ARG A 66 -23.83 3.78 -0.25
CA ARG A 66 -24.66 2.68 -0.76
C ARG A 66 -24.85 2.72 -2.29
N GLU A 67 -24.66 1.54 -2.91
CA GLU A 67 -25.54 0.94 -3.93
C GLU A 67 -25.62 -0.60 -3.71
N ALA A 68 -26.66 -1.25 -4.25
CA ALA A 68 -26.84 -2.71 -4.10
C ALA A 68 -25.74 -3.53 -4.82
N SER A 69 -25.18 -3.03 -5.92
CA SER A 69 -24.03 -3.65 -6.61
C SER A 69 -22.75 -3.54 -5.78
N ASP A 70 -22.56 -2.41 -5.10
CA ASP A 70 -21.42 -2.19 -4.21
C ASP A 70 -21.53 -3.04 -2.96
N SER A 71 -22.74 -3.34 -2.51
CA SER A 71 -22.98 -4.27 -1.40
C SER A 71 -22.52 -5.69 -1.73
N LEU A 72 -22.75 -6.19 -2.95
CA LEU A 72 -22.28 -7.53 -3.35
C LEU A 72 -20.75 -7.58 -3.47
N LYS A 73 -20.15 -6.59 -4.14
CA LYS A 73 -18.68 -6.48 -4.25
C LYS A 73 -18.02 -6.37 -2.88
N LEU A 74 -18.66 -5.65 -1.95
CA LEU A 74 -18.19 -5.53 -0.57
C LEU A 74 -18.29 -6.85 0.18
N GLN A 75 -19.39 -7.60 0.05
CA GLN A 75 -19.53 -8.92 0.65
C GLN A 75 -18.47 -9.90 0.11
N ASP A 76 -18.18 -9.85 -1.20
CA ASP A 76 -17.08 -10.60 -1.79
C ASP A 76 -15.73 -10.15 -1.21
N HIS A 77 -15.56 -8.86 -0.96
CA HIS A 77 -14.32 -8.33 -0.39
C HIS A 77 -14.11 -8.73 1.07
N ILE A 78 -15.15 -8.63 1.90
CA ILE A 78 -15.15 -9.12 3.28
C ILE A 78 -14.81 -10.61 3.28
N ARG A 79 -15.44 -11.41 2.41
CA ARG A 79 -15.15 -12.84 2.29
C ARG A 79 -13.69 -13.14 1.98
N ARG A 80 -13.02 -12.32 1.15
CA ARG A 80 -11.58 -12.47 0.89
C ARG A 80 -10.76 -12.28 2.16
N PHE A 81 -11.12 -11.32 3.01
CA PHE A 81 -10.47 -11.15 4.31
C PHE A 81 -10.82 -12.28 5.28
N GLU A 82 -12.05 -12.78 5.29
CA GLU A 82 -12.42 -13.96 6.09
C GLU A 82 -11.55 -15.17 5.70
N GLN A 83 -11.42 -15.44 4.40
CA GLN A 83 -10.55 -16.51 3.88
C GLN A 83 -9.08 -16.26 4.22
N LEU A 84 -8.59 -15.03 4.09
CA LEU A 84 -7.23 -14.70 4.49
C LEU A 84 -6.99 -14.98 5.97
N PHE A 85 -7.93 -14.60 6.84
CA PHE A 85 -7.81 -14.81 8.28
C PHE A 85 -7.79 -16.31 8.62
N GLU A 86 -8.65 -17.09 7.97
CA GLU A 86 -8.66 -18.54 8.09
C GLU A 86 -7.31 -19.17 7.68
N LEU A 87 -6.78 -18.78 6.51
CA LEU A 87 -5.50 -19.28 5.98
C LEU A 87 -4.31 -18.91 6.88
N LEU A 88 -4.40 -17.79 7.59
CA LEU A 88 -3.37 -17.32 8.53
C LEU A 88 -3.58 -17.83 9.96
N PHE A 89 -4.62 -18.64 10.20
CA PHE A 89 -5.02 -19.11 11.54
C PHE A 89 -5.20 -17.93 12.51
N LEU A 90 -5.83 -16.85 12.03
CA LEU A 90 -6.20 -15.69 12.82
C LEU A 90 -7.64 -15.83 13.31
N ASP A 91 -7.91 -15.24 14.47
CA ASP A 91 -9.26 -15.18 15.01
C ASP A 91 -10.13 -14.28 14.13
N ILE A 92 -11.23 -14.82 13.61
CA ILE A 92 -12.16 -14.10 12.74
C ILE A 92 -12.83 -12.92 13.45
N THR A 93 -12.93 -12.97 14.78
CA THR A 93 -13.51 -11.88 15.59
C THR A 93 -12.70 -10.58 15.50
N LEU A 94 -11.42 -10.68 15.13
CA LEU A 94 -10.56 -9.52 14.88
C LEU A 94 -11.01 -8.73 13.64
N LEU A 95 -11.63 -9.38 12.67
CA LEU A 95 -12.18 -8.71 11.48
C LEU A 95 -13.31 -7.75 11.87
N ASP A 96 -14.20 -8.14 12.78
CA ASP A 96 -15.25 -7.24 13.31
C ASP A 96 -14.65 -5.96 13.90
N ALA A 97 -13.58 -6.08 14.68
CA ALA A 97 -12.90 -4.92 15.29
C ALA A 97 -12.19 -4.04 14.26
N ILE A 98 -11.65 -4.62 13.19
CA ILE A 98 -11.07 -3.86 12.08
C ILE A 98 -12.17 -3.11 11.31
N LEU A 99 -13.33 -3.71 11.11
CA LEU A 99 -14.45 -3.07 10.43
C LEU A 99 -14.99 -1.89 11.24
N ASP A 100 -15.19 -2.05 12.57
CA ASP A 100 -15.60 -0.96 13.47
C ASP A 100 -14.55 0.17 13.54
N TRP A 101 -13.25 -0.16 13.40
CA TRP A 101 -12.20 0.88 13.35
C TRP A 101 -12.31 1.77 12.11
N LEU A 102 -12.72 1.18 10.99
CA LEU A 102 -12.71 1.79 9.66
C LEU A 102 -13.99 2.56 9.34
N ASP A 103 -15.14 2.14 9.87
CA ASP A 103 -16.41 2.79 9.55
C ASP A 103 -16.67 4.05 10.40
N PRO A 104 -17.28 5.09 9.80
CA PRO A 104 -17.56 6.35 10.46
C PRO A 104 -18.77 6.32 11.40
N ASP A 105 -19.49 5.19 11.49
CA ASP A 105 -20.66 5.11 12.36
C ASP A 105 -20.26 4.78 13.81
N ASN A 106 -21.20 4.37 14.65
CA ASN A 106 -20.92 4.03 16.06
C ASN A 106 -21.61 2.70 16.43
N ARG A 107 -21.89 1.85 15.44
CA ARG A 107 -22.61 0.59 15.59
C ARG A 107 -21.61 -0.53 15.74
N GLN A 108 -21.36 -0.84 17.01
CA GLN A 108 -20.47 -1.94 17.35
C GLN A 108 -20.97 -3.28 16.78
N ARG A 109 -20.09 -3.99 16.06
CA ARG A 109 -20.32 -5.39 15.65
C ARG A 109 -20.22 -6.35 16.82
N ALA A 110 -20.63 -7.61 16.61
CA ALA A 110 -20.71 -8.63 17.66
C ALA A 110 -19.40 -8.77 18.47
N HIS A 111 -18.26 -8.78 17.79
CA HIS A 111 -16.95 -8.82 18.45
C HIS A 111 -16.12 -7.55 18.27
N GLY A 112 -16.68 -6.54 17.63
CA GLY A 112 -16.01 -5.28 17.35
C GLY A 112 -15.82 -4.40 18.58
N ALA A 113 -15.42 -3.16 18.35
CA ALA A 113 -15.18 -2.15 19.37
C ALA A 113 -15.34 -0.75 18.80
N GLU A 114 -16.03 0.07 19.59
CA GLU A 114 -16.32 1.47 19.30
C GLU A 114 -15.73 2.38 20.36
N ALA A 115 -15.97 3.69 20.26
CA ALA A 115 -15.51 4.69 21.22
C ALA A 115 -15.69 4.29 22.72
N PRO A 116 -16.80 3.66 23.16
CA PRO A 116 -16.95 3.22 24.56
C PRO A 116 -15.90 2.19 25.00
N TYR A 117 -15.47 1.29 24.11
CA TYR A 117 -14.43 0.31 24.43
C TYR A 117 -13.07 0.99 24.60
N TYR A 118 -12.67 1.79 23.62
CA TYR A 118 -11.35 2.44 23.61
C TYR A 118 -11.23 3.50 24.72
N GLY A 119 -12.32 4.18 25.05
CA GLY A 119 -12.39 5.13 26.17
C GLY A 119 -12.30 4.48 27.56
N ALA A 120 -12.55 3.17 27.67
CA ALA A 120 -12.54 2.42 28.93
C ALA A 120 -11.22 1.68 29.21
N LEU A 121 -10.23 1.77 28.31
CA LEU A 121 -8.91 1.15 28.50
C LEU A 121 -8.12 1.85 29.60
N ASP A 122 -7.14 1.14 30.19
CA ASP A 122 -6.21 1.71 31.19
C ASP A 122 -5.49 2.96 30.68
N ARG A 123 -5.25 3.01 29.36
CA ARG A 123 -4.75 4.18 28.64
C ARG A 123 -5.74 4.48 27.51
N PRO A 124 -6.75 5.33 27.75
CA PRO A 124 -7.75 5.65 26.75
C PRO A 124 -7.16 6.32 25.52
N TYR A 125 -7.75 6.06 24.36
CA TYR A 125 -7.52 6.77 23.12
C TYR A 125 -8.80 6.77 22.28
N ASP A 126 -8.87 7.69 21.33
CA ASP A 126 -10.02 7.79 20.44
C ASP A 126 -9.92 6.75 19.31
N ILE A 127 -11.05 6.14 18.99
CA ILE A 127 -11.19 5.36 17.76
C ILE A 127 -11.16 6.30 16.56
N LYS A 128 -10.60 5.82 15.45
CA LYS A 128 -10.41 6.64 14.26
C LYS A 128 -11.69 6.85 13.46
N ASN A 129 -12.56 5.84 13.39
CA ASN A 129 -13.78 5.84 12.59
C ASN A 129 -13.49 6.23 11.13
N GLY A 130 -12.43 5.62 10.57
CA GLY A 130 -11.92 5.97 9.25
C GLY A 130 -10.71 5.16 8.78
N PRO A 131 -10.26 5.39 7.54
CA PRO A 131 -9.15 4.66 6.92
C PRO A 131 -7.85 4.70 7.74
N PHE A 132 -7.08 3.62 7.73
CA PHE A 132 -5.74 3.59 8.29
C PHE A 132 -4.79 4.50 7.49
N ASP A 133 -3.95 5.29 8.18
CA ASP A 133 -2.88 6.07 7.54
C ASP A 133 -1.59 5.26 7.47
N SER A 134 -1.40 4.36 8.43
CA SER A 134 -0.25 3.48 8.52
C SER A 134 -0.64 2.07 8.96
N LEU A 135 0.10 1.07 8.48
CA LEU A 135 -0.17 -0.32 8.85
C LEU A 135 0.00 -0.55 10.36
N SER A 136 0.85 0.24 11.02
CA SER A 136 1.08 0.17 12.48
C SER A 136 -0.16 0.48 13.32
N GLU A 137 -1.14 1.23 12.80
CA GLU A 137 -2.41 1.50 13.49
C GLU A 137 -3.21 0.23 13.76
N LEU A 138 -2.98 -0.86 13.03
CA LEU A 138 -3.60 -2.15 13.35
C LEU A 138 -3.35 -2.59 14.79
N ARG A 139 -2.23 -2.20 15.41
CA ARG A 139 -1.92 -2.51 16.81
C ARG A 139 -2.84 -1.79 17.81
N LEU A 140 -3.56 -0.77 17.37
CA LEU A 140 -4.55 -0.06 18.17
C LEU A 140 -5.93 -0.73 18.09
N VAL A 141 -6.14 -1.66 17.17
CA VAL A 141 -7.42 -2.36 17.03
C VAL A 141 -7.58 -3.38 18.16
N LYS A 142 -8.77 -3.42 18.76
CA LYS A 142 -9.13 -4.40 19.80
C LYS A 142 -8.72 -5.83 19.38
N GLY A 143 -8.02 -6.52 20.27
CA GLY A 143 -7.64 -7.92 20.07
C GLY A 143 -6.43 -8.14 19.15
N MET A 144 -5.88 -7.10 18.52
CA MET A 144 -4.66 -7.23 17.73
C MET A 144 -3.45 -7.48 18.64
N THR A 145 -2.97 -8.72 18.64
CA THR A 145 -1.70 -9.07 19.28
C THR A 145 -0.53 -8.83 18.33
N GLU A 146 0.69 -8.70 18.84
CA GLU A 146 1.88 -8.59 17.99
C GLU A 146 2.02 -9.81 17.06
N GLN A 147 1.73 -11.01 17.56
CA GLN A 147 1.75 -12.23 16.76
C GLN A 147 0.73 -12.20 15.61
N ALA A 148 -0.50 -11.71 15.87
CA ALA A 148 -1.51 -11.55 14.84
C ALA A 148 -1.08 -10.50 13.80
N PHE A 149 -0.52 -9.38 14.25
CA PHE A 149 0.02 -8.35 13.38
C PHE A 149 1.14 -8.87 12.47
N GLU A 150 2.11 -9.59 13.02
CA GLU A 150 3.23 -10.16 12.27
C GLU A 150 2.76 -11.18 11.22
N ARG A 151 1.70 -11.94 11.53
CA ARG A 151 1.08 -12.86 10.57
C ARG A 151 0.29 -12.15 9.48
N LEU A 152 -0.43 -11.07 9.81
CA LEU A 152 -1.31 -10.38 8.85
C LEU A 152 -0.55 -9.42 7.93
N SER A 153 0.38 -8.63 8.48
CA SER A 153 1.06 -7.53 7.79
C SER A 153 1.78 -7.86 6.48
N PRO A 154 2.29 -9.09 6.23
CA PRO A 154 2.86 -9.45 4.94
C PRO A 154 1.83 -9.48 3.79
N PHE A 155 0.55 -9.67 4.10
CA PHE A 155 -0.51 -9.94 3.11
C PHE A 155 -1.46 -8.77 2.86
N VAL A 156 -1.33 -7.70 3.66
CA VAL A 156 -2.22 -6.53 3.59
C VAL A 156 -1.48 -5.21 3.39
N THR A 157 -2.21 -4.20 2.92
CA THR A 157 -1.79 -2.80 2.81
C THR A 157 -2.90 -1.87 3.32
N VAL A 158 -2.58 -0.58 3.46
CA VAL A 158 -3.49 0.48 3.91
C VAL A 158 -3.42 1.68 2.96
N TYR A 159 -3.22 1.44 1.67
CA TYR A 159 -3.11 2.53 0.72
C TYR A 159 -4.44 3.26 0.52
N PRO A 160 -4.40 4.52 0.05
CA PRO A 160 -5.60 5.21 -0.37
C PRO A 160 -6.41 4.35 -1.33
N ARG A 161 -7.72 4.28 -1.08
CA ARG A 161 -8.65 3.47 -1.85
C ARG A 161 -8.65 3.89 -3.32
N ALA A 162 -8.83 2.92 -4.23
CA ALA A 162 -8.94 3.21 -5.65
C ALA A 162 -10.17 4.11 -5.95
N PRO A 163 -10.10 4.98 -6.98
CA PRO A 163 -11.23 5.82 -7.37
C PRO A 163 -12.50 5.03 -7.72
N LYS A 164 -12.36 3.76 -8.11
CA LYS A 164 -13.46 2.85 -8.48
C LYS A 164 -13.93 1.96 -7.32
N GLY A 165 -13.59 2.31 -6.07
CA GLY A 165 -13.88 1.52 -4.89
C GLY A 165 -12.74 0.55 -4.59
N ILE A 166 -12.92 -0.74 -4.87
CA ILE A 166 -11.97 -1.78 -4.48
C ILE A 166 -10.65 -1.66 -5.26
N THR A 167 -9.54 -1.72 -4.56
CA THR A 167 -8.18 -1.74 -5.12
C THR A 167 -7.93 -3.08 -5.82
N PRO A 168 -7.61 -3.10 -7.12
CA PRO A 168 -7.27 -4.34 -7.81
C PRO A 168 -6.00 -4.97 -7.25
N VAL A 169 -6.00 -6.30 -7.09
CA VAL A 169 -4.81 -7.06 -6.71
C VAL A 169 -4.08 -7.53 -7.96
N ASN A 170 -2.78 -7.26 -8.04
CA ASN A 170 -1.92 -7.78 -9.08
C ASN A 170 -1.62 -9.26 -8.85
N ILE A 171 -2.31 -10.12 -9.60
CA ILE A 171 -2.19 -11.58 -9.52
C ILE A 171 -0.78 -12.10 -9.83
N ASN A 172 0.02 -11.38 -10.62
CA ASN A 172 1.36 -11.81 -11.01
C ASN A 172 2.38 -11.64 -9.89
N THR A 173 2.07 -10.83 -8.87
CA THR A 173 2.96 -10.51 -7.76
C THR A 173 2.35 -10.85 -6.40
N ALA A 174 1.10 -11.27 -6.37
CA ALA A 174 0.40 -11.66 -5.15
C ALA A 174 1.02 -12.90 -4.52
N ASN A 175 1.07 -12.90 -3.19
CA ASN A 175 1.49 -14.08 -2.43
C ASN A 175 0.49 -15.23 -2.66
N PRO A 176 0.91 -16.50 -2.72
CA PRO A 176 0.00 -17.65 -2.83
C PRO A 176 -1.16 -17.64 -1.83
N ILE A 177 -0.93 -17.18 -0.59
CA ILE A 177 -1.98 -17.05 0.42
C ILE A 177 -3.01 -15.99 0.02
N VAL A 178 -2.57 -14.85 -0.52
CA VAL A 178 -3.49 -13.82 -1.04
C VAL A 178 -4.28 -14.37 -2.22
N LEU A 179 -3.63 -15.07 -3.16
CA LEU A 179 -4.32 -15.70 -4.29
C LEU A 179 -5.36 -16.72 -3.84
N GLN A 180 -5.03 -17.54 -2.84
CA GLN A 180 -5.96 -18.51 -2.27
C GLN A 180 -7.15 -17.82 -1.57
N ALA A 181 -6.90 -16.70 -0.89
CA ALA A 181 -7.94 -15.86 -0.29
C ALA A 181 -8.80 -15.10 -1.32
N LEU A 182 -8.40 -15.04 -2.59
CA LEU A 182 -9.26 -14.49 -3.66
C LEU A 182 -10.29 -15.52 -4.16
N GLY A 183 -10.04 -16.82 -3.94
CA GLY A 183 -10.95 -17.92 -4.29
C GLY A 183 -11.10 -18.22 -5.79
N ASP A 184 -11.58 -19.43 -6.09
CA ASP A 184 -11.74 -20.04 -7.42
C ASP A 184 -13.02 -19.57 -8.16
N GLN A 185 -13.30 -18.27 -8.15
CA GLN A 185 -14.44 -17.69 -8.87
C GLN A 185 -13.99 -16.61 -9.85
N GLY A 186 -13.70 -17.02 -11.10
CA GLY A 186 -14.15 -16.39 -12.35
C GLY A 186 -13.92 -14.88 -12.59
N ASN A 187 -13.26 -14.18 -11.68
CA ASN A 187 -12.86 -12.78 -11.73
C ASN A 187 -11.42 -12.68 -11.20
N ILE A 188 -10.59 -13.66 -11.59
CA ILE A 188 -9.20 -13.37 -11.90
C ILE A 188 -9.30 -12.32 -13.01
N SER A 189 -9.35 -11.04 -12.63
CA SER A 189 -9.08 -9.98 -13.58
C SER A 189 -7.68 -10.29 -14.05
N GLU A 190 -7.59 -10.90 -15.22
CA GLU A 190 -6.46 -10.74 -16.11
C GLU A 190 -6.17 -9.24 -16.02
N ALA A 191 -5.11 -8.87 -15.31
CA ALA A 191 -4.52 -7.57 -15.44
C ALA A 191 -3.94 -7.60 -16.86
N ILE A 192 -4.83 -7.46 -17.84
CA ILE A 192 -4.55 -7.50 -19.26
C ILE A 192 -3.48 -6.44 -19.45
N ALA A 193 -2.30 -6.92 -19.82
CA ALA A 193 -1.38 -6.32 -20.77
C ALA A 193 -1.87 -4.98 -21.35
N GLY A 194 -1.67 -3.90 -20.59
CA GLY A 194 -2.22 -2.59 -20.94
C GLY A 194 -1.31 -1.41 -20.63
N ASP A 195 -0.05 -1.64 -20.25
CA ASP A 195 0.99 -0.59 -20.16
C ASP A 195 2.38 -1.12 -20.57
N ILE A 196 2.40 -1.97 -21.62
CA ILE A 196 3.60 -2.13 -22.45
C ILE A 196 3.18 -1.76 -23.89
N LEU A 197 3.14 -0.45 -24.14
CA LEU A 197 3.51 0.18 -25.41
C LEU A 197 4.20 1.50 -25.09
#